data_AF-A0A7V4V6P7-F1
#
_entry.id   AF-A0A7V4V6P7-F1
#
_cell.length_a   1.000
_cell.length_b   1.000
_cell.length_c   1.000
_cell.angle_alpha   90.00
_cell.angle_beta   90.00
_cell.angle_gamma   90.00
#
_symmetry.space_group_name_H-M   'P 1'
#
loop_
_entity.id
_entity.type
_entity.pdbx_description
1 polymer ?
#
loop_
_entity_poly.entity_id
_entity_poly.type
_entity_poly.pdbx_seq_one_letter_code
_entity_poly.pdbx_strand_id
1 'polypeptide(L)'
;MKKNYIFFSILLSFLLVGNKVTAMMCCHAGEHHYEEKVGKKKAKAEIKESFYSTIYTCPMHPEIQQEKPGNCPKCKMELQKKQILMTYACPEEDCEIQKAKPGKCPKCGKELIKCEIKSFCQKCGEEVEESQLIKPKKEDIKLRSVKNEEIGKKVFCPVMKKEFVVSKKTKAVDYNDKSYYLCCGFCEKEILKNPQKYIIICPRCGEQVNPEDLKQKPIKSLKSEVPKEEKPTFRDVTTDEIGKEAVCVVMNKKFKVSQKAKVAVYKGKEYYLCCPGCDTEFIEDPEKFIK
;
A
#
# COMPACT_ATOMS: atom_id res chain seq x y z
N MET A 1 -24.83 -0.97 70.33
CA MET A 1 -25.43 0.36 70.04
C MET A 1 -25.78 0.45 68.55
N LYS A 2 -26.94 1.06 68.25
CA LYS A 2 -27.48 1.47 66.93
C LYS A 2 -28.43 0.50 66.20
N LYS A 3 -29.71 0.68 66.55
CA LYS A 3 -30.96 0.71 65.75
C LYS A 3 -30.83 0.34 64.25
N ASN A 4 -31.53 -0.73 63.85
CA ASN A 4 -31.90 -1.02 62.46
C ASN A 4 -33.40 -0.76 62.24
N TYR A 5 -33.67 -0.19 61.06
CA TYR A 5 -34.91 0.43 60.62
C TYR A 5 -36.03 -0.57 60.28
N ILE A 6 -37.24 -0.04 60.40
CA ILE A 6 -38.55 -0.66 60.34
C ILE A 6 -38.96 -1.03 58.90
N PHE A 7 -39.52 -2.23 58.79
CA PHE A 7 -40.30 -2.78 57.67
C PHE A 7 -41.61 -1.99 57.44
N PHE A 8 -41.87 -1.57 56.19
CA PHE A 8 -43.19 -1.19 55.67
C PHE A 8 -43.33 -1.91 54.31
N SER A 9 -44.11 -2.99 54.22
CA SER A 9 -45.55 -3.03 53.93
C SER A 9 -45.88 -2.68 52.48
N ILE A 10 -46.44 -3.66 51.75
CA ILE A 10 -47.54 -3.62 50.76
C ILE A 10 -47.38 -4.88 49.88
N LEU A 11 -47.99 -6.00 50.29
CA LEU A 11 -49.35 -6.48 50.00
C LEU A 11 -49.43 -7.30 48.69
N LEU A 12 -49.37 -8.60 48.92
CA LEU A 12 -49.70 -9.73 48.06
C LEU A 12 -51.23 -9.88 47.99
N SER A 13 -51.89 -9.77 46.83
CA SER A 13 -53.27 -10.29 46.68
C SER A 13 -53.72 -10.53 45.23
N PHE A 14 -54.32 -11.71 45.02
CA PHE A 14 -55.30 -12.10 43.99
C PHE A 14 -54.87 -12.53 42.58
N LEU A 15 -54.46 -13.81 42.56
CA LEU A 15 -54.95 -14.91 41.72
C LEU A 15 -56.27 -14.75 40.92
N LEU A 16 -56.19 -15.21 39.66
CA LEU A 16 -57.09 -16.11 38.91
C LEU A 16 -58.37 -15.59 38.19
N VAL A 17 -58.37 -15.88 36.87
CA VAL A 17 -59.43 -16.57 36.05
C VAL A 17 -60.79 -15.86 35.94
N GLY A 18 -61.41 -15.62 34.78
CA GLY A 18 -61.25 -16.09 33.40
C GLY A 18 -62.57 -15.85 32.64
N ASN A 19 -62.59 -16.21 31.35
CA ASN A 19 -63.74 -16.31 30.42
C ASN A 19 -64.33 -15.00 29.85
N LYS A 20 -64.79 -14.92 28.58
CA LYS A 20 -64.70 -15.76 27.37
C LYS A 20 -65.24 -14.91 26.20
N VAL A 21 -64.50 -14.90 25.09
CA VAL A 21 -64.91 -15.25 23.71
C VAL A 21 -66.15 -14.58 23.09
N THR A 22 -65.96 -13.83 21.99
CA THR A 22 -66.51 -14.15 20.65
C THR A 22 -65.79 -13.25 19.63
N ALA A 23 -64.81 -13.78 18.89
CA ALA A 23 -64.94 -14.43 17.57
C ALA A 23 -65.13 -13.42 16.43
N MET A 24 -64.28 -13.48 15.39
CA MET A 24 -64.67 -13.94 14.06
C MET A 24 -63.50 -13.76 13.05
N MET A 25 -62.98 -14.90 12.58
CA MET A 25 -62.54 -15.23 11.20
C MET A 25 -61.42 -14.39 10.52
N CYS A 26 -60.46 -14.92 9.76
CA CYS A 26 -60.20 -16.27 9.21
C CYS A 26 -58.79 -16.28 8.55
N CYS A 27 -58.12 -17.46 8.55
CA CYS A 27 -57.31 -18.05 7.44
C CYS A 27 -55.99 -17.35 6.99
N HIS A 28 -54.82 -17.96 6.73
CA HIS A 28 -54.31 -19.34 6.58
C HIS A 28 -52.77 -19.35 6.82
N ALA A 29 -52.27 -20.53 7.21
CA ALA A 29 -50.92 -21.13 7.13
C ALA A 29 -49.72 -20.37 6.52
N GLY A 30 -48.53 -20.56 7.14
CA GLY A 30 -47.24 -20.42 6.45
C GLY A 30 -46.04 -20.08 7.34
N GLU A 31 -45.37 -21.12 7.81
CA GLU A 31 -43.91 -21.31 8.00
C GLU A 31 -43.01 -20.26 8.69
N HIS A 32 -42.18 -20.81 9.59
CA HIS A 32 -40.94 -20.33 10.19
C HIS A 32 -40.23 -19.19 9.44
N HIS A 33 -39.75 -18.18 10.18
CA HIS A 33 -38.32 -17.83 10.15
C HIS A 33 -37.94 -17.04 11.41
N TYR A 34 -36.91 -17.55 12.05
CA TYR A 34 -36.15 -16.97 13.15
C TYR A 34 -35.73 -15.50 12.88
N GLU A 35 -35.80 -14.65 13.91
CA GLU A 35 -35.13 -13.35 13.87
C GLU A 35 -33.65 -13.54 14.24
N GLU A 36 -32.79 -13.62 13.22
CA GLU A 36 -31.35 -13.46 13.40
C GLU A 36 -30.93 -12.00 13.34
N LYS A 37 -30.01 -11.69 14.24
CA LYS A 37 -29.35 -10.42 14.51
C LYS A 37 -28.85 -9.73 13.24
N VAL A 38 -29.28 -8.48 13.00
CA VAL A 38 -28.62 -7.57 12.06
C VAL A 38 -27.82 -6.52 12.84
N GLY A 39 -26.70 -6.97 13.42
CA GLY A 39 -25.61 -6.10 13.80
C GLY A 39 -24.82 -5.69 12.55
N LYS A 40 -25.21 -4.61 11.87
CA LYS A 40 -24.41 -4.04 10.77
C LYS A 40 -23.17 -3.33 11.32
N LYS A 41 -22.13 -4.09 11.66
CA LYS A 41 -20.76 -3.57 11.60
C LYS A 41 -20.36 -3.55 10.13
N LYS A 42 -20.30 -2.36 9.53
CA LYS A 42 -19.79 -2.17 8.17
C LYS A 42 -18.35 -2.70 8.13
N ALA A 43 -18.14 -3.73 7.30
CA ALA A 43 -16.81 -4.26 7.03
C ALA A 43 -16.00 -3.18 6.31
N LYS A 44 -15.09 -2.55 7.05
CA LYS A 44 -13.93 -1.86 6.50
C LYS A 44 -13.12 -2.94 5.76
N ALA A 45 -12.72 -2.69 4.52
CA ALA A 45 -11.71 -3.51 3.84
C ALA A 45 -10.41 -3.37 4.65
N GLU A 46 -10.27 -4.21 5.68
CA GLU A 46 -9.14 -4.19 6.59
C GLU A 46 -8.06 -5.11 6.04
N ILE A 47 -6.89 -4.51 5.84
CA ILE A 47 -5.64 -5.20 5.54
C ILE A 47 -5.19 -5.97 6.80
N LYS A 48 -5.86 -7.09 7.11
CA LYS A 48 -5.66 -7.82 8.37
C LYS A 48 -4.31 -8.55 8.45
N GLU A 49 -3.67 -8.80 7.32
CA GLU A 49 -2.48 -9.66 7.20
C GLU A 49 -1.27 -8.89 6.63
N SER A 50 -0.97 -7.73 7.23
CA SER A 50 0.14 -6.86 6.81
C SER A 50 0.92 -6.30 8.00
N PHE A 51 2.09 -5.73 7.74
CA PHE A 51 2.95 -5.11 8.74
C PHE A 51 3.74 -3.95 8.12
N TYR A 52 4.11 -2.96 8.92
CA TYR A 52 5.01 -1.89 8.47
C TYR A 52 6.47 -2.36 8.50
N SER A 53 7.22 -2.03 7.46
CA SER A 53 8.66 -2.24 7.36
C SER A 53 9.36 -0.93 7.04
N THR A 54 10.56 -0.75 7.59
CA THR A 54 11.43 0.37 7.23
C THR A 54 12.27 -0.04 6.02
N ILE A 55 12.27 0.78 4.98
CA ILE A 55 13.23 0.72 3.87
C ILE A 55 13.94 2.05 3.72
N TYR A 56 14.96 2.08 2.88
CA TYR A 56 15.77 3.25 2.57
C TYR A 56 15.69 3.50 1.07
N THR A 57 15.32 4.70 0.65
CA THR A 57 15.12 5.05 -0.75
C THR A 57 15.85 6.33 -1.13
N CYS A 58 16.30 6.43 -2.38
CA CYS A 58 17.00 7.62 -2.84
C CYS A 58 15.97 8.72 -3.18
N PRO A 59 16.14 9.96 -2.70
CA PRO A 59 15.20 11.05 -3.00
C PRO A 59 15.15 11.39 -4.50
N MET A 60 16.22 11.09 -5.25
CA MET A 60 16.30 11.30 -6.69
C MET A 60 15.99 10.06 -7.54
N HIS A 61 16.02 8.87 -6.93
CA HIS A 61 15.82 7.59 -7.61
C HIS A 61 14.92 6.69 -6.75
N PRO A 62 13.60 6.94 -6.70
CA PRO A 62 12.66 6.21 -5.84
C PRO A 62 12.58 4.70 -6.12
N GLU A 63 13.02 4.28 -7.31
CA GLU A 63 13.17 2.87 -7.69
C GLU A 63 14.29 2.15 -6.91
N ILE A 64 15.22 2.89 -6.33
CA ILE A 64 16.26 2.36 -5.46
C ILE A 64 15.68 2.24 -4.06
N GLN A 65 15.47 1.00 -3.63
CA GLN A 65 15.02 0.66 -2.29
C GLN A 65 15.99 -0.35 -1.67
N GLN A 66 16.40 -0.10 -0.43
CA GLN A 66 17.29 -0.96 0.34
C GLN A 66 16.71 -1.24 1.73
N GLU A 67 17.00 -2.41 2.29
CA GLU A 67 16.60 -2.73 3.67
C GLU A 67 17.49 -2.04 4.73
N LYS A 68 18.66 -1.51 4.32
CA LYS A 68 19.66 -0.90 5.19
C LYS A 68 19.96 0.54 4.80
N PRO A 69 20.43 1.38 5.74
CA PRO A 69 20.97 2.69 5.41
C PRO A 69 22.18 2.57 4.48
N GLY A 70 22.45 3.63 3.73
CA GLY A 70 23.58 3.68 2.82
C GLY A 70 23.46 4.85 1.85
N ASN A 71 24.31 4.83 0.82
CA ASN A 71 24.26 5.79 -0.28
C ASN A 71 23.66 5.16 -1.52
N CYS A 72 22.97 5.98 -2.30
CA CYS A 72 22.42 5.60 -3.58
C CYS A 72 23.55 5.18 -4.56
N PRO A 73 23.50 3.99 -5.17
CA PRO A 73 24.53 3.56 -6.12
C PRO A 73 24.55 4.39 -7.41
N LYS A 74 23.45 5.08 -7.76
CA LYS A 74 23.37 5.92 -8.97
C LYS A 74 23.91 7.33 -8.77
N CYS A 75 23.52 8.02 -7.69
CA CYS A 75 23.91 9.43 -7.46
C CYS A 75 24.73 9.68 -6.20
N LYS A 76 25.05 8.64 -5.43
CA LYS A 76 25.85 8.70 -4.19
C LYS A 76 25.25 9.54 -3.05
N MET A 77 24.03 10.06 -3.21
CA MET A 77 23.30 10.72 -2.13
C MET A 77 22.87 9.70 -1.07
N GLU A 78 22.81 10.13 0.19
CA GLU A 78 22.33 9.32 1.30
C GLU A 78 20.87 8.89 1.08
N LEU A 79 20.57 7.62 1.35
CA LEU A 79 19.23 7.07 1.26
C LEU A 79 18.38 7.51 2.46
N GLN A 80 17.14 7.90 2.19
CA GLN A 80 16.18 8.35 3.19
C GLN A 80 15.29 7.21 3.67
N LYS A 81 15.01 7.19 4.98
CA LYS A 81 14.09 6.22 5.60
C LYS A 81 12.65 6.42 5.07
N LYS A 82 12.01 5.35 4.62
CA LYS A 82 10.59 5.28 4.24
C LYS A 82 9.93 4.11 4.97
N GLN A 83 8.77 4.35 5.59
CA GLN A 83 7.90 3.29 6.10
C GLN A 83 7.03 2.80 4.95
N ILE A 84 7.02 1.50 4.71
CA ILE A 84 6.15 0.87 3.70
C ILE A 84 5.31 -0.22 4.34
N LEU A 85 4.14 -0.47 3.76
CA LEU A 85 3.29 -1.57 4.18
C LEU A 85 3.67 -2.83 3.41
N MET A 86 3.91 -3.92 4.12
CA MET A 86 4.33 -5.20 3.55
C MET A 86 3.41 -6.34 3.98
N THR A 87 3.46 -7.42 3.21
CA THR A 87 2.81 -8.69 3.53
C THR A 87 3.62 -9.85 2.95
N TYR A 88 3.36 -11.07 3.39
CA TYR A 88 3.86 -12.29 2.78
C TYR A 88 2.76 -12.88 1.90
N ALA A 89 2.95 -12.83 0.59
CA ALA A 89 1.96 -13.30 -0.38
C ALA A 89 2.38 -14.63 -1.02
N CYS A 90 1.41 -15.43 -1.47
CA CYS A 90 1.70 -16.63 -2.24
C CYS A 90 2.25 -16.24 -3.62
N PRO A 91 3.32 -16.90 -4.13
CA PRO A 91 3.90 -16.56 -5.43
C PRO A 91 3.02 -16.92 -6.64
N GLU A 92 1.96 -17.72 -6.43
CA GLU A 92 1.01 -18.17 -7.46
C GLU A 92 -0.06 -17.12 -7.75
N GLU A 93 -0.32 -16.87 -9.03
CA GLU A 93 -1.24 -15.82 -9.49
C GLU A 93 -2.69 -16.05 -9.04
N ASP A 94 -3.15 -17.32 -9.01
CA ASP A 94 -4.50 -17.70 -8.58
C ASP A 94 -4.60 -18.00 -7.06
N CYS A 95 -3.60 -17.57 -6.29
CA CYS A 95 -3.56 -17.77 -4.84
C CYS A 95 -3.44 -16.44 -4.09
N GLU A 96 -4.58 -15.91 -3.67
CA GLU A 96 -4.69 -14.62 -2.96
C GLU A 96 -4.29 -14.70 -1.46
N ILE A 97 -3.51 -15.70 -1.05
CA ILE A 97 -3.05 -15.80 0.33
C ILE A 97 -2.08 -14.67 0.64
N GLN A 98 -2.39 -13.93 1.71
CA GLN A 98 -1.53 -12.93 2.34
C GLN A 98 -1.41 -13.26 3.83
N LYS A 99 -0.22 -13.07 4.40
CA LYS A 99 0.05 -13.25 5.83
C LYS A 99 0.94 -12.13 6.35
N ALA A 100 0.74 -11.73 7.61
CA ALA A 100 1.63 -10.79 8.27
C ALA A 100 3.01 -11.40 8.60
N LYS A 101 3.15 -12.74 8.59
CA LYS A 101 4.37 -13.46 8.97
C LYS A 101 4.90 -14.34 7.84
N PRO A 102 6.23 -14.58 7.80
CA PRO A 102 6.82 -15.56 6.88
C PRO A 102 6.25 -16.97 7.11
N GLY A 103 6.44 -17.84 6.12
CA GLY A 103 6.12 -19.26 6.25
C GLY A 103 5.61 -19.85 4.95
N LYS A 104 4.97 -21.03 5.05
CA LYS A 104 4.36 -21.70 3.90
C LYS A 104 2.93 -21.24 3.67
N CYS A 105 2.54 -21.17 2.41
CA CYS A 105 1.17 -20.98 1.97
C CYS A 105 0.32 -22.15 2.47
N PRO A 106 -0.80 -21.90 3.19
CA PRO A 106 -1.66 -22.95 3.70
C PRO A 106 -2.48 -23.64 2.59
N LYS A 107 -2.60 -23.00 1.41
CA LYS A 107 -3.37 -23.54 0.28
C LYS A 107 -2.53 -24.44 -0.63
N CYS A 108 -1.32 -24.01 -1.00
CA CYS A 108 -0.47 -24.74 -1.96
C CYS A 108 0.86 -25.24 -1.40
N GLY A 109 1.19 -24.94 -0.13
CA GLY A 109 2.43 -25.37 0.52
C GLY A 109 3.71 -24.64 0.08
N LYS A 110 3.67 -23.82 -0.98
CA LYS A 110 4.82 -23.01 -1.44
C LYS A 110 5.23 -21.97 -0.38
N GLU A 111 6.50 -21.59 -0.38
CA GLU A 111 7.00 -20.54 0.51
C GLU A 111 6.43 -19.17 0.13
N LEU A 112 5.93 -18.44 1.13
CA LEU A 112 5.38 -17.10 0.92
C LEU A 112 6.53 -16.12 0.69
N ILE A 113 6.30 -15.19 -0.25
CA ILE A 113 7.27 -14.17 -0.62
C ILE A 113 6.89 -12.84 0.02
N LYS A 114 7.89 -12.14 0.58
CA LYS A 114 7.73 -10.80 1.12
C LYS A 114 7.40 -9.84 -0.04
N CYS A 115 6.31 -9.09 0.09
CA CYS A 115 5.75 -8.22 -0.94
C CYS A 115 5.42 -6.85 -0.35
N GLU A 116 5.59 -5.80 -1.13
CA GLU A 116 5.10 -4.46 -0.78
C GLU A 116 3.64 -4.34 -1.18
N ILE A 117 2.80 -3.82 -0.30
CA ILE A 117 1.41 -3.50 -0.62
C ILE A 117 1.37 -2.12 -1.23
N LYS A 118 0.99 -2.05 -2.51
CA LYS A 118 0.81 -0.78 -3.22
C LYS A 118 -0.65 -0.56 -3.59
N SER A 119 -1.00 0.71 -3.75
CA SER A 119 -2.35 1.16 -4.10
C SER A 119 -2.45 1.43 -5.60
N PHE A 120 -3.55 0.99 -6.20
CA PHE A 120 -3.82 1.18 -7.62
C PHE A 120 -5.16 1.88 -7.85
N CYS A 121 -5.18 2.80 -8.80
CA CYS A 121 -6.40 3.47 -9.22
C CYS A 121 -7.35 2.49 -9.91
N GLN A 122 -8.60 2.38 -9.45
CA GLN A 122 -9.60 1.54 -10.12
C GLN A 122 -10.01 2.05 -11.51
N LYS A 123 -9.81 3.34 -11.80
CA LYS A 123 -10.21 3.95 -13.07
C LYS A 123 -9.17 3.74 -14.16
N CYS A 124 -7.89 4.01 -13.90
CA CYS A 124 -6.83 3.87 -14.89
C CYS A 124 -5.93 2.64 -14.69
N GLY A 125 -6.01 1.95 -13.54
CA GLY A 125 -5.17 0.79 -13.25
C GLY A 125 -3.73 1.12 -12.86
N GLU A 126 -3.32 2.39 -12.91
CA GLU A 126 -1.96 2.81 -12.55
C GLU A 126 -1.73 2.79 -11.03
N GLU A 127 -0.46 2.58 -10.66
CA GLU A 127 0.01 2.72 -9.28
C GLU A 127 -0.14 4.17 -8.83
N VAL A 128 -0.72 4.36 -7.64
CA VAL A 128 -0.93 5.67 -7.02
C VAL A 128 -0.45 5.62 -5.59
N GLU A 129 0.54 6.46 -5.28
CA GLU A 129 0.97 6.70 -3.91
C GLU A 129 -0.03 7.60 -3.20
N GLU A 130 -0.37 7.28 -1.94
CA GLU A 130 -1.37 8.03 -1.19
C GLU A 130 -0.96 9.51 -0.96
N SER A 131 0.35 9.77 -0.88
CA SER A 131 0.91 11.12 -0.77
C SER A 131 0.75 11.97 -2.03
N GLN A 132 0.54 11.34 -3.20
CA GLN A 132 0.40 12.02 -4.48
C GLN A 132 -1.07 12.31 -4.83
N LEU A 133 -2.02 11.82 -4.04
CA LEU A 133 -3.44 12.09 -4.24
C LEU A 133 -3.72 13.58 -4.11
N ILE A 134 -4.41 14.14 -5.10
CA ILE A 134 -4.80 15.55 -5.11
C ILE A 134 -6.05 15.69 -4.23
N LYS A 135 -5.92 16.47 -3.16
CA LYS A 135 -6.96 16.70 -2.16
C LYS A 135 -7.12 18.20 -1.90
N PRO A 136 -8.35 18.73 -1.89
CA PRO A 136 -8.59 20.13 -1.55
C PRO A 136 -8.29 20.41 -0.08
N LYS A 137 -7.76 21.60 0.19
CA LYS A 137 -7.79 22.19 1.53
C LYS A 137 -9.18 22.76 1.80
N LYS A 138 -9.44 23.11 3.05
CA LYS A 138 -10.73 23.67 3.46
C LYS A 138 -11.00 25.00 2.76
N GLU A 139 -9.96 25.79 2.52
CA GLU A 139 -10.04 27.14 1.94
C GLU A 139 -10.31 27.10 0.43
N ASP A 140 -9.98 26.00 -0.23
CA ASP A 140 -10.21 25.79 -1.67
C ASP A 140 -11.69 25.57 -1.99
N ILE A 141 -12.52 25.31 -0.97
CA ILE A 141 -13.86 24.78 -1.12
C ILE A 141 -14.90 25.82 -0.75
N LYS A 142 -15.74 26.16 -1.73
CA LYS A 142 -16.87 27.07 -1.56
C LYS A 142 -18.12 26.48 -2.18
N LEU A 143 -19.23 26.55 -1.44
CA LEU A 143 -20.53 26.16 -1.96
C LEU A 143 -21.02 27.19 -2.97
N ARG A 144 -21.57 26.71 -4.08
CA ARG A 144 -22.34 27.50 -5.03
C ARG A 144 -23.71 26.88 -5.29
N SER A 145 -24.63 27.71 -5.76
CA SER A 145 -25.86 27.22 -6.37
C SER A 145 -25.54 26.58 -7.74
N VAL A 146 -26.35 25.60 -8.12
CA VAL A 146 -26.27 25.00 -9.46
C VAL A 146 -26.76 25.98 -10.53
N LYS A 147 -26.18 25.87 -11.72
CA LYS A 147 -26.59 26.60 -12.93
C LYS A 147 -27.81 25.93 -13.55
N ASN A 148 -28.57 26.66 -14.37
CA ASN A 148 -29.80 26.12 -14.97
C ASN A 148 -29.52 24.91 -15.87
N GLU A 149 -28.37 24.89 -16.54
CA GLU A 149 -27.95 23.82 -17.45
C GLU A 149 -27.49 22.56 -16.69
N GLU A 150 -27.32 22.63 -15.36
CA GLU A 150 -26.97 21.49 -14.51
C GLU A 150 -28.20 20.75 -13.99
N ILE A 151 -29.37 21.40 -13.96
CA ILE A 151 -30.61 20.85 -13.43
C ILE A 151 -31.08 19.67 -14.29
N GLY A 152 -31.56 18.61 -13.64
CA GLY A 152 -32.02 17.39 -14.30
C GLY A 152 -30.91 16.40 -14.66
N LYS A 153 -29.63 16.78 -14.53
CA LYS A 153 -28.51 15.84 -14.74
C LYS A 153 -28.43 14.81 -13.61
N LYS A 154 -28.13 13.57 -13.97
CA LYS A 154 -27.82 12.50 -13.02
C LYS A 154 -26.35 12.61 -12.60
N VAL A 155 -26.10 12.78 -11.31
CA VAL A 155 -24.78 13.06 -10.73
C VAL A 155 -24.54 12.21 -9.49
N PHE A 156 -23.28 12.09 -9.06
CA PHE A 156 -22.90 11.33 -7.87
C PHE A 156 -22.57 12.25 -6.69
N CYS A 157 -23.09 11.93 -5.50
CA CYS A 157 -22.74 12.65 -4.27
C CYS A 157 -21.51 12.02 -3.61
N PRO A 158 -20.39 12.75 -3.43
CA PRO A 158 -19.14 12.20 -2.88
C PRO A 158 -19.24 11.84 -1.39
N VAL A 159 -20.15 12.50 -0.66
CA VAL A 159 -20.34 12.25 0.79
C VAL A 159 -21.19 11.01 1.04
N MET A 160 -22.33 10.90 0.35
CA MET A 160 -23.29 9.80 0.55
C MET A 160 -23.02 8.57 -0.32
N LYS A 161 -22.08 8.67 -1.26
CA LYS A 161 -21.72 7.63 -2.23
C LYS A 161 -22.93 7.11 -3.02
N LYS A 162 -23.80 8.01 -3.49
CA LYS A 162 -25.02 7.66 -4.23
C LYS A 162 -25.29 8.61 -5.39
N GLU A 163 -25.94 8.08 -6.41
CA GLU A 163 -26.43 8.86 -7.54
C GLU A 163 -27.74 9.58 -7.19
N PHE A 164 -27.94 10.77 -7.76
CA PHE A 164 -29.18 11.53 -7.65
C PHE A 164 -29.33 12.51 -8.82
N VAL A 165 -30.50 13.11 -8.95
CA VAL A 165 -30.80 14.10 -9.99
C VAL A 165 -30.66 15.51 -9.41
N VAL A 166 -29.95 16.38 -10.13
CA VAL A 166 -29.75 17.79 -9.72
C VAL A 166 -31.08 18.54 -9.75
N SER A 167 -31.37 19.25 -8.66
CA SER A 167 -32.53 20.15 -8.54
C SER A 167 -32.09 21.59 -8.29
N LYS A 168 -33.01 22.56 -8.38
CA LYS A 168 -32.73 23.97 -8.03
C LYS A 168 -32.18 24.17 -6.62
N LYS A 169 -32.48 23.25 -5.69
CA LYS A 169 -32.01 23.31 -4.29
C LYS A 169 -30.64 22.68 -4.10
N THR A 170 -30.14 21.95 -5.10
CA THR A 170 -28.85 21.28 -5.02
C THR A 170 -27.72 22.30 -4.93
N LYS A 171 -26.75 22.02 -4.06
CA LYS A 171 -25.50 22.78 -3.97
C LYS A 171 -24.37 22.01 -4.63
N ALA A 172 -23.42 22.75 -5.17
CA ALA A 172 -22.23 22.22 -5.80
C ALA A 172 -20.97 22.89 -5.23
N VAL A 173 -19.85 22.21 -5.40
CA VAL A 173 -18.50 22.68 -5.10
C VAL A 173 -17.67 22.48 -6.35
N ASP A 174 -16.91 23.49 -6.77
CA ASP A 174 -15.95 23.34 -7.86
C ASP A 174 -14.55 23.15 -7.29
N TYR A 175 -13.82 22.18 -7.80
CA TYR A 175 -12.42 21.94 -7.46
C TYR A 175 -11.73 21.23 -8.61
N ASN A 176 -10.53 21.68 -8.99
CA ASN A 176 -9.71 21.08 -10.06
C ASN A 176 -10.51 20.86 -11.36
N ASP A 177 -11.19 21.93 -11.81
CA ASP A 177 -12.05 21.99 -13.00
C ASP A 177 -13.23 20.98 -13.04
N LYS A 178 -13.58 20.41 -11.87
CA LYS A 178 -14.71 19.49 -11.71
C LYS A 178 -15.73 20.03 -10.71
N SER A 179 -17.00 19.77 -10.99
CA SER A 179 -18.12 20.13 -10.12
C SER A 179 -18.63 18.91 -9.34
N TYR A 180 -18.64 19.03 -8.02
CA TYR A 180 -19.09 18.01 -7.08
C TYR A 180 -20.43 18.40 -6.47
N TYR A 181 -21.44 17.54 -6.62
CA TYR A 181 -22.83 17.87 -6.27
C TYR A 181 -23.24 17.21 -4.94
N LEU A 182 -24.04 17.92 -4.15
CA LEU A 182 -24.39 17.54 -2.78
C LEU A 182 -25.89 17.29 -2.68
N CYS A 183 -26.27 16.07 -2.26
CA CYS A 183 -27.67 15.65 -2.29
C CYS A 183 -28.52 16.26 -1.16
N CYS A 184 -27.91 16.78 -0.09
CA CYS A 184 -28.61 17.39 1.04
C CYS A 184 -27.71 18.30 1.87
N GLY A 185 -28.32 19.09 2.76
CA GLY A 185 -27.60 20.01 3.67
C GLY A 185 -26.64 19.35 4.65
N PHE A 186 -26.79 18.04 4.94
CA PHE A 186 -25.78 17.31 5.71
C PHE A 186 -24.48 17.16 4.91
N CYS A 187 -24.56 16.84 3.62
CA CYS A 187 -23.40 16.72 2.75
C CYS A 187 -22.67 18.05 2.58
N GLU A 188 -23.41 19.15 2.53
CA GLU A 188 -22.86 20.51 2.55
C GLU A 188 -21.99 20.77 3.78
N LYS A 189 -22.47 20.41 4.97
CA LYS A 189 -21.71 20.57 6.21
C LYS A 189 -20.48 19.67 6.24
N GLU A 190 -20.62 18.40 5.84
CA GLU A 190 -19.52 17.43 5.87
C GLU A 190 -18.39 17.80 4.89
N ILE A 191 -18.74 18.20 3.67
CA ILE A 191 -17.73 18.56 2.67
C ILE A 191 -17.02 19.86 3.03
N LEU A 192 -17.70 20.85 3.64
CA LEU A 192 -17.06 22.06 4.15
C LEU A 192 -16.14 21.80 5.35
N LYS A 193 -16.43 20.75 6.14
CA LYS A 193 -15.64 20.41 7.31
C LYS A 193 -14.40 19.60 6.94
N ASN A 194 -14.53 18.62 6.04
CA ASN A 194 -13.47 17.67 5.68
C ASN A 194 -13.46 17.37 4.18
N PRO A 195 -13.24 18.35 3.29
CA PRO A 195 -13.36 18.13 1.85
C PRO A 195 -12.36 17.10 1.32
N GLN A 196 -11.14 17.07 1.87
CA GLN A 196 -10.08 16.11 1.55
C GLN A 196 -10.44 14.64 1.81
N LYS A 197 -11.52 14.38 2.57
CA LYS A 197 -12.03 13.02 2.81
C LYS A 197 -12.93 12.54 1.67
N TYR A 198 -13.58 13.46 0.98
CA TYR A 198 -14.66 13.17 0.03
C TYR A 198 -14.28 13.48 -1.42
N ILE A 199 -13.46 14.50 -1.63
CA ILE A 199 -12.91 14.86 -2.94
C ILE A 199 -11.45 14.44 -2.95
N ILE A 200 -11.17 13.39 -3.70
CA ILE A 200 -9.83 12.84 -3.86
C ILE A 200 -9.66 12.52 -5.33
N ILE A 201 -8.62 13.07 -5.93
CA ILE A 201 -8.39 12.99 -7.37
C ILE A 201 -7.11 12.20 -7.62
N CYS A 202 -7.21 11.25 -8.55
CA CYS A 202 -6.05 10.50 -9.02
C CYS A 202 -5.13 11.42 -9.83
N PRO A 203 -3.85 11.58 -9.46
CA PRO A 203 -2.92 12.45 -10.18
C PRO A 203 -2.58 11.93 -11.59
N ARG A 204 -2.89 10.66 -11.90
CA ARG A 204 -2.59 10.04 -13.19
C ARG A 204 -3.66 10.32 -14.24
N CYS A 205 -4.93 10.11 -13.90
CA CYS A 205 -6.03 10.26 -14.84
C CYS A 205 -6.94 11.46 -14.56
N GLY A 206 -6.72 12.19 -13.46
CA GLY A 206 -7.57 13.32 -13.07
C GLY A 206 -8.96 12.92 -12.59
N GLU A 207 -9.28 11.63 -12.51
CA GLU A 207 -10.60 11.16 -12.06
C GLU A 207 -10.76 11.17 -10.55
N GLN A 208 -12.00 11.38 -10.10
CA GLN A 208 -12.33 11.22 -8.70
C GLN A 208 -12.21 9.75 -8.32
N VAL A 209 -11.48 9.49 -7.25
CA VAL A 209 -11.31 8.16 -6.65
C VAL A 209 -11.70 8.20 -5.18
N ASN A 210 -12.19 7.10 -4.65
CA ASN A 210 -12.33 6.93 -3.21
C ASN A 210 -11.09 6.22 -2.67
N PRO A 211 -10.55 6.59 -1.50
CA PRO A 211 -9.50 5.82 -0.82
C PRO A 211 -9.91 4.37 -0.56
N GLU A 212 -11.19 4.16 -0.25
CA GLU A 212 -11.74 2.81 -0.07
C GLU A 212 -11.78 2.02 -1.39
N ASP A 213 -11.78 2.72 -2.53
CA ASP A 213 -11.76 2.13 -3.86
C ASP A 213 -10.32 1.93 -4.37
N LEU A 214 -9.27 2.35 -3.64
CA LEU A 214 -7.91 2.04 -4.07
C LEU A 214 -7.67 0.55 -3.91
N LYS A 215 -7.41 -0.15 -5.02
CA LYS A 215 -7.09 -1.58 -4.99
C LYS A 215 -5.69 -1.74 -4.43
N GLN A 216 -5.60 -2.25 -3.22
CA GLN A 216 -4.34 -2.63 -2.62
C GLN A 216 -3.95 -4.01 -3.12
N LYS A 217 -2.76 -4.13 -3.69
CA LYS A 217 -2.23 -5.40 -4.18
C LYS A 217 -0.82 -5.60 -3.66
N PRO A 218 -0.46 -6.82 -3.21
CA PRO A 218 0.92 -7.19 -3.01
C PRO A 218 1.59 -7.19 -4.38
N ILE A 219 2.53 -6.28 -4.57
CA ILE A 219 3.46 -6.38 -5.67
C ILE A 219 4.65 -7.15 -5.12
N LYS A 220 5.11 -8.17 -5.87
CA LYS A 220 6.39 -8.83 -5.57
C LYS A 220 7.39 -7.70 -5.40
N SER A 221 7.94 -7.55 -4.18
CA SER A 221 8.92 -6.50 -3.92
C SER A 221 9.93 -6.64 -5.04
N LEU A 222 9.98 -5.64 -5.93
CA LEU A 222 10.92 -5.66 -7.04
C LEU A 222 12.23 -6.05 -6.40
N LYS A 223 12.78 -7.19 -6.84
CA LYS A 223 14.16 -7.53 -6.53
C LYS A 223 14.89 -6.22 -6.68
N SER A 224 15.64 -5.83 -5.66
CA SER A 224 16.65 -4.82 -5.84
C SER A 224 17.35 -5.15 -7.16
N GLU A 225 17.03 -4.44 -8.24
CA GLU A 225 17.83 -4.38 -9.46
C GLU A 225 18.97 -3.39 -9.23
N VAL A 226 19.37 -3.21 -7.98
CA VAL A 226 20.79 -3.11 -7.69
C VAL A 226 21.30 -4.54 -7.80
N PRO A 227 22.12 -4.86 -8.82
CA PRO A 227 22.82 -6.15 -8.86
C PRO A 227 23.36 -6.37 -7.46
N LYS A 228 23.13 -7.54 -6.86
CA LYS A 228 23.99 -8.00 -5.75
C LYS A 228 25.39 -7.62 -6.19
N GLU A 229 26.08 -6.74 -5.45
CA GLU A 229 27.44 -6.30 -5.78
C GLU A 229 28.17 -7.49 -6.39
N GLU A 230 28.38 -7.47 -7.72
CA GLU A 230 28.84 -8.66 -8.43
C GLU A 230 30.26 -8.91 -7.98
N LYS A 231 30.45 -9.68 -6.90
CA LYS A 231 31.80 -9.86 -6.35
C LYS A 231 32.71 -10.34 -7.47
N PRO A 232 33.89 -9.72 -7.64
CA PRO A 232 34.83 -10.15 -8.65
C PRO A 232 35.15 -11.63 -8.43
N THR A 233 35.12 -12.41 -9.51
CA THR A 233 35.63 -13.78 -9.48
C THR A 233 37.07 -13.77 -9.95
N PHE A 234 37.86 -14.75 -9.49
CA PHE A 234 39.28 -14.79 -9.78
C PHE A 234 39.61 -16.08 -10.52
N ARG A 235 40.43 -15.96 -11.56
CA ARG A 235 41.07 -17.10 -12.22
C ARG A 235 42.58 -16.95 -12.17
N ASP A 236 43.25 -18.08 -12.28
CA ASP A 236 44.68 -18.12 -12.55
C ASP A 236 44.96 -17.69 -14.00
N VAL A 237 46.16 -17.17 -14.21
CA VAL A 237 46.67 -16.88 -15.55
C VAL A 237 46.92 -18.18 -16.31
N THR A 238 46.67 -18.16 -17.61
CA THR A 238 46.95 -19.27 -18.52
C THR A 238 48.43 -19.31 -18.90
N THR A 239 48.92 -20.45 -19.40
CA THR A 239 50.31 -20.60 -19.86
C THR A 239 50.68 -19.60 -20.94
N ASP A 240 49.74 -19.25 -21.81
CA ASP A 240 49.95 -18.33 -22.92
C ASP A 240 49.95 -16.86 -22.48
N GLU A 241 49.45 -16.56 -21.28
CA GLU A 241 49.47 -15.21 -20.70
C GLU A 241 50.79 -14.92 -19.99
N ILE A 242 51.51 -15.95 -19.54
CA ILE A 242 52.77 -15.80 -18.81
C ILE A 242 53.84 -15.15 -19.70
N GLY A 243 54.54 -14.15 -19.16
CA GLY A 243 55.61 -13.42 -19.84
C GLY A 243 55.13 -12.24 -20.70
N LYS A 244 53.82 -12.11 -20.97
CA LYS A 244 53.25 -10.93 -21.64
C LYS A 244 53.25 -9.71 -20.71
N GLU A 245 53.28 -8.51 -21.30
CA GLU A 245 53.11 -7.27 -20.56
C GLU A 245 51.63 -6.99 -20.29
N ALA A 246 51.30 -6.66 -19.04
CA ALA A 246 49.98 -6.23 -18.60
C ALA A 246 50.09 -5.02 -17.68
N VAL A 247 48.97 -4.32 -17.44
CA VAL A 247 48.89 -3.22 -16.46
C VAL A 247 48.09 -3.71 -15.27
N CYS A 248 48.62 -3.56 -14.06
CA CYS A 248 47.89 -3.84 -12.84
C CYS A 248 46.79 -2.79 -12.64
N VAL A 249 45.52 -3.22 -12.52
CA VAL A 249 44.37 -2.30 -12.37
C VAL A 249 44.43 -1.50 -11.06
N VAL A 250 44.97 -2.09 -9.99
CA VAL A 250 45.08 -1.44 -8.68
C VAL A 250 46.26 -0.47 -8.62
N MET A 251 47.44 -0.91 -9.08
CA MET A 251 48.67 -0.10 -8.97
C MET A 251 48.89 0.84 -10.16
N ASN A 252 48.15 0.67 -11.26
CA ASN A 252 48.35 1.37 -12.53
C ASN A 252 49.81 1.31 -13.04
N LYS A 253 50.48 0.16 -12.84
CA LYS A 253 51.87 -0.09 -13.27
C LYS A 253 51.92 -1.24 -14.25
N LYS A 254 52.77 -1.09 -15.28
CA LYS A 254 53.12 -2.16 -16.21
C LYS A 254 53.94 -3.22 -15.49
N PHE A 255 53.66 -4.49 -15.76
CA PHE A 255 54.39 -5.62 -15.24
C PHE A 255 54.36 -6.78 -16.24
N LYS A 256 55.31 -7.71 -16.11
CA LYS A 256 55.27 -8.98 -16.83
C LYS A 256 54.44 -10.00 -16.05
N VAL A 257 53.46 -10.60 -16.70
CA VAL A 257 52.57 -11.59 -16.11
C VAL A 257 53.38 -12.81 -15.66
N SER A 258 53.20 -13.23 -14.40
CA SER A 258 53.84 -14.41 -13.81
C SER A 258 52.77 -15.40 -13.37
N GLN A 259 53.16 -16.65 -13.08
CA GLN A 259 52.24 -17.66 -12.53
C GLN A 259 51.54 -17.25 -11.23
N LYS A 260 52.10 -16.28 -10.48
CA LYS A 260 51.50 -15.76 -9.24
C LYS A 260 50.50 -14.63 -9.47
N ALA A 261 50.42 -14.10 -10.69
CA ALA A 261 49.45 -13.08 -11.03
C ALA A 261 48.04 -13.67 -11.09
N LYS A 262 47.03 -12.86 -10.76
CA LYS A 262 45.61 -13.24 -10.84
C LYS A 262 44.90 -12.38 -11.87
N VAL A 263 43.86 -12.95 -12.46
CA VAL A 263 42.92 -12.21 -13.31
C VAL A 263 41.58 -12.13 -12.59
N ALA A 264 41.17 -10.90 -12.26
CA ALA A 264 39.86 -10.63 -11.72
C ALA A 264 38.86 -10.44 -12.87
N VAL A 265 37.74 -11.16 -12.82
CA VAL A 265 36.62 -11.00 -13.75
C VAL A 265 35.53 -10.24 -13.02
N TYR A 266 35.22 -9.04 -13.51
CA TYR A 266 34.22 -8.16 -12.92
C TYR A 266 33.41 -7.46 -14.03
N LYS A 267 32.08 -7.52 -13.95
CA LYS A 267 31.16 -7.02 -15.00
C LYS A 267 31.50 -7.52 -16.41
N GLY A 268 31.91 -8.79 -16.52
CA GLY A 268 32.28 -9.44 -17.78
C GLY A 268 33.61 -8.96 -18.40
N LYS A 269 34.41 -8.17 -17.69
CA LYS A 269 35.76 -7.73 -18.11
C LYS A 269 36.84 -8.34 -17.23
N GLU A 270 37.98 -8.60 -17.84
CA GLU A 270 39.16 -9.16 -17.16
C GLU A 270 40.15 -8.05 -16.77
N TYR A 271 40.64 -8.11 -15.53
CA TYR A 271 41.58 -7.16 -14.97
C TYR A 271 42.77 -7.90 -14.36
N TYR A 272 43.98 -7.50 -14.74
CA TYR A 272 45.21 -8.14 -14.27
C TYR A 272 45.67 -7.54 -12.94
N LEU A 273 46.13 -8.41 -12.05
CA LEU A 273 46.61 -8.07 -10.71
C LEU A 273 48.02 -8.61 -10.51
N CYS A 274 48.95 -7.71 -10.20
CA CYS A 274 50.38 -8.06 -10.15
C CYS A 274 50.80 -8.80 -8.87
N CYS A 275 50.03 -8.70 -7.79
CA CYS A 275 50.36 -9.34 -6.52
C CYS A 275 49.11 -9.65 -5.68
N PRO A 276 49.24 -10.53 -4.66
CA PRO A 276 48.19 -10.87 -3.69
C PRO A 276 47.83 -9.75 -2.69
N GLY A 277 48.31 -8.53 -2.88
CA GLY A 277 47.75 -7.36 -2.19
C GLY A 277 46.66 -6.70 -3.02
N CYS A 278 46.82 -6.71 -4.36
CA CYS A 278 45.90 -6.06 -5.28
C CYS A 278 44.58 -6.83 -5.44
N ASP A 279 44.58 -8.15 -5.27
CA ASP A 279 43.34 -8.93 -5.21
C ASP A 279 42.45 -8.51 -4.03
N THR A 280 43.03 -8.32 -2.86
CA THR A 280 42.32 -7.90 -1.64
C THR A 280 41.74 -6.51 -1.82
N GLU A 281 42.54 -5.53 -2.28
CA GLU A 281 42.05 -4.18 -2.57
C GLU A 281 40.95 -4.17 -3.64
N PHE A 282 41.11 -4.99 -4.70
CA PHE A 282 40.12 -5.06 -5.77
C PHE A 282 38.82 -5.76 -5.34
N ILE A 283 38.85 -6.66 -4.36
CA ILE A 283 37.65 -7.28 -3.77
C ILE A 283 36.86 -6.25 -2.96
N GLU A 284 37.54 -5.37 -2.22
CA GLU A 284 36.91 -4.41 -1.33
C GLU A 284 36.16 -3.31 -2.09
N ASP A 285 36.74 -2.77 -3.16
CA ASP A 285 36.11 -1.71 -3.96
C ASP A 285 36.57 -1.75 -5.44
N PRO A 286 36.06 -2.69 -6.26
CA PRO A 286 36.47 -2.82 -7.66
C PRO A 286 36.18 -1.55 -8.48
N GLU A 287 35.08 -0.86 -8.18
CA GLU A 287 34.59 0.34 -8.89
C GLU A 287 35.57 1.53 -8.76
N LYS A 288 36.38 1.56 -7.70
CA LYS A 288 37.43 2.56 -7.51
C LYS A 288 38.58 2.44 -8.51
N PHE A 289 38.85 1.22 -9.00
CA PHE A 289 40.02 0.92 -9.82
C PHE A 289 39.70 0.79 -11.30
N ILE A 290 38.44 0.50 -11.63
CA ILE A 290 37.96 0.45 -13.01
C ILE A 290 37.43 1.84 -13.40
N LYS A 291 38.06 2.49 -14.37
CA LYS A 291 37.60 3.75 -14.96
C LYS A 291 37.02 3.52 -16.34
#